data_AF-A0A4Y9SXH3-F1
#
_entry.id   AF-A0A4Y9SXH3-F1
#
_cell.length_a   1.000
_cell.length_b   1.000
_cell.length_c   1.000
_cell.angle_alpha   90.00
_cell.angle_beta   90.00
_cell.angle_gamma   90.00
#
_symmetry.space_group_name_H-M   'P 1'
#
loop_
_entity.id
_entity.type
_entity.pdbx_description
1 polymer ?
#
loop_
_entity_poly.entity_id
_entity_poly.type
_entity_poly.pdbx_seq_one_letter_code
_entity_poly.pdbx_strand_id
1 'polypeptide(L)'
;MGWTEGYASDVEYVAGYYGEQGPDLLTFACLMNGIEPIDTSAPFNYCELGFGRGLTVSLLAAANPHARFYATDFNPAHVAGAQRLADRAGLANLTLLENSFEELAAGAVPDLPQFDFVTLHGIYTWVNAEVQQQILRFLNRYVKPGGIVYVSYNSMPGWASMAPLQRLLYEHAQLQVRKADQNVQSGVDFAVSLAQHKRGFFANNPALEARLQAVQKASPNYLVHEYMHPHWQPVYHMDLARQLAEAKLEYAGRAELALNYYRLFLPDTAVEQIDAVADSAFRETLKDYMSHTPFRKDVFVRGARRIGKHALGAWLNRFAIAPLTPPEKMTTEFKTAQGKVNGRQEVYQALFDALATGPKRLSELVGLPHFESAAAVVEAAALLADTQQAMVFQVRANPATQTAQAFNRILAQEARYSDELLGGFASPLTGSALPGGMFEMLVFDGLSQGVPPEGEQLGRHVAKVLRENGRVLRQEGVPVTDPDKAAELVRAGVAPILDAHLPRWRTHGIV
;
A
#
# COMPACT_ATOMS: atom_id res chain seq x y z
N MET A 1 -25.28 16.73 12.98
CA MET A 1 -24.37 15.88 12.19
C MET A 1 -24.35 14.52 12.85
N GLY A 2 -24.47 13.42 12.10
CA GLY A 2 -24.37 12.06 12.67
C GLY A 2 -22.94 11.76 13.12
N TRP A 3 -22.76 10.75 13.97
CA TRP A 3 -21.44 10.31 14.49
C TRP A 3 -20.46 9.87 13.40
N THR A 4 -20.91 9.77 12.15
CA THR A 4 -20.16 9.28 11.00
C THR A 4 -19.39 10.38 10.26
N GLU A 5 -19.53 11.65 10.67
CA GLU A 5 -18.79 12.81 10.15
C GLU A 5 -18.77 12.97 8.60
N GLY A 6 -19.75 12.36 7.91
CA GLY A 6 -19.85 12.36 6.44
C GLY A 6 -19.21 11.16 5.72
N TYR A 7 -18.63 10.21 6.46
CA TYR A 7 -18.18 8.92 5.94
C TYR A 7 -19.34 7.89 5.92
N ALA A 8 -19.42 7.07 4.87
CA ALA A 8 -20.41 5.99 4.80
C ALA A 8 -19.96 4.83 5.71
N SER A 9 -20.49 4.75 6.93
CA SER A 9 -20.17 3.72 7.93
C SER A 9 -20.99 2.43 7.82
N ASP A 10 -22.01 2.42 6.96
CA ASP A 10 -23.01 1.33 6.92
C ASP A 10 -22.50 0.07 6.20
N VAL A 11 -21.27 0.09 5.66
CA VAL A 11 -20.60 -1.03 4.99
C VAL A 11 -19.15 -1.08 5.48
N GLU A 12 -18.68 -2.25 5.92
CA GLU A 12 -17.29 -2.44 6.33
C GLU A 12 -16.35 -2.40 5.12
N TYR A 13 -15.27 -1.61 5.23
CA TYR A 13 -14.21 -1.55 4.22
C TYR A 13 -13.38 -2.84 4.23
N VAL A 14 -12.91 -3.27 3.04
CA VAL A 14 -12.08 -4.48 2.89
C VAL A 14 -10.75 -4.27 3.63
N ALA A 15 -10.25 -5.27 4.37
CA ALA A 15 -8.93 -5.14 4.97
C ALA A 15 -7.86 -5.21 3.86
N GLY A 16 -7.21 -4.08 3.60
CA GLY A 16 -6.10 -3.97 2.65
C GLY A 16 -4.76 -3.89 3.37
N TYR A 17 -3.73 -4.47 2.75
CA TYR A 17 -2.34 -4.16 3.06
C TYR A 17 -1.77 -3.19 2.02
N TYR A 18 -1.25 -2.06 2.49
CA TYR A 18 -0.66 -1.01 1.65
C TYR A 18 0.81 -0.83 2.02
N GLY A 19 1.70 -1.53 1.32
CA GLY A 19 3.14 -1.55 1.61
C GLY A 19 3.82 -0.19 1.48
N GLU A 20 3.23 0.74 0.73
CA GLU A 20 3.68 2.11 0.57
C GLU A 20 3.60 2.93 1.87
N GLN A 21 2.85 2.45 2.87
CA GLN A 21 2.84 3.04 4.22
C GLN A 21 4.07 2.61 5.06
N GLY A 22 4.87 1.65 4.59
CA GLY A 22 5.99 1.09 5.33
C GLY A 22 7.10 2.11 5.63
N PRO A 23 7.60 2.20 6.88
CA PRO A 23 8.64 3.16 7.27
C PRO A 23 9.88 3.14 6.39
N ASP A 24 10.38 1.94 6.04
CA ASP A 24 11.58 1.77 5.22
C ASP A 24 11.38 2.30 3.79
N LEU A 25 10.18 2.11 3.20
CA LEU A 25 9.84 2.59 1.86
C LEU A 25 9.69 4.12 1.85
N LEU A 26 8.98 4.69 2.82
CA LEU A 26 8.84 6.14 2.97
C LEU A 26 10.19 6.83 3.15
N THR A 27 11.06 6.19 3.92
CA THR A 27 12.43 6.64 4.18
C THR A 27 13.30 6.51 2.92
N PHE A 28 13.12 5.46 2.14
CA PHE A 28 13.78 5.31 0.84
C PHE A 28 13.29 6.37 -0.17
N ALA A 29 12.00 6.73 -0.17
CA ALA A 29 11.48 7.84 -0.98
C ALA A 29 12.18 9.17 -0.68
N CYS A 30 12.50 9.44 0.59
CA CYS A 30 13.30 10.59 0.99
C CYS A 30 14.74 10.50 0.43
N LEU A 31 15.40 9.34 0.57
CA LEU A 31 16.76 9.11 0.07
C LEU A 31 16.87 9.42 -1.44
N MET A 32 15.93 8.91 -2.24
CA MET A 32 15.91 9.10 -3.70
C MET A 32 15.82 10.58 -4.10
N ASN A 33 15.11 11.37 -3.31
CA ASN A 33 14.89 12.80 -3.55
C ASN A 33 15.91 13.69 -2.83
N GLY A 34 16.99 13.10 -2.30
CA GLY A 34 18.07 13.82 -1.63
C GLY A 34 17.66 14.44 -0.30
N ILE A 35 16.60 13.94 0.32
CA ILE A 35 16.12 14.35 1.65
C ILE A 35 16.62 13.37 2.69
N GLU A 36 17.07 13.90 3.81
CA GLU A 36 17.67 13.11 4.87
C GLU A 36 16.70 12.06 5.41
N PRO A 37 17.04 10.76 5.31
CA PRO A 37 16.17 9.70 5.78
C PRO A 37 16.17 9.57 7.31
N ILE A 38 15.14 8.91 7.85
CA ILE A 38 15.07 8.46 9.25
C ILE A 38 15.80 7.11 9.38
N ASP A 39 16.49 6.85 10.50
CA ASP A 39 17.08 5.54 10.77
C ASP A 39 16.01 4.61 11.37
N THR A 40 15.43 3.73 10.54
CA THR A 40 14.37 2.81 10.95
C THR A 40 14.90 1.56 11.66
N SER A 41 16.23 1.40 11.73
CA SER A 41 16.86 0.36 12.57
C SER A 41 16.87 0.74 14.06
N ALA A 42 16.71 2.03 14.38
CA ALA A 42 16.52 2.53 15.74
C ALA A 42 15.02 2.56 16.14
N PRO A 43 14.68 2.63 17.44
CA PRO A 43 13.29 2.80 17.87
C PRO A 43 12.66 4.08 17.30
N PHE A 44 11.44 3.95 16.79
CA PHE A 44 10.64 5.07 16.26
C PHE A 44 9.17 4.95 16.70
N ASN A 45 8.44 6.06 16.60
CA ASN A 45 7.00 6.13 16.82
C ASN A 45 6.29 6.30 15.47
N TYR A 46 5.29 5.47 15.21
CA TYR A 46 4.49 5.46 13.99
C TYR A 46 3.01 5.66 14.32
N CYS A 47 2.29 6.45 13.53
CA CYS A 47 0.85 6.63 13.64
C CYS A 47 0.13 6.40 12.30
N GLU A 48 -0.86 5.50 12.26
CA GLU A 48 -1.80 5.39 11.13
C GLU A 48 -3.14 6.04 11.50
N LEU A 49 -3.53 7.06 10.73
CA LEU A 49 -4.81 7.73 10.82
C LEU A 49 -5.84 7.00 9.94
N GLY A 50 -6.98 6.61 10.51
CA GLY A 50 -8.06 5.89 9.83
C GLY A 50 -7.64 4.50 9.36
N PHE A 51 -7.21 3.64 10.29
CA PHE A 51 -6.64 2.32 9.96
C PHE A 51 -7.65 1.29 9.44
N GLY A 52 -8.96 1.57 9.50
CA GLY A 52 -10.00 0.65 9.07
C GLY A 52 -9.91 -0.67 9.85
N ARG A 53 -9.70 -1.79 9.16
CA ARG A 53 -9.57 -3.11 9.81
C ARG A 53 -8.19 -3.41 10.41
N GLY A 54 -7.23 -2.49 10.27
CA GLY A 54 -5.97 -2.53 11.02
C GLY A 54 -4.92 -3.50 10.50
N LEU A 55 -5.09 -4.02 9.29
CA LEU A 55 -4.18 -5.02 8.72
C LEU A 55 -2.78 -4.43 8.44
N THR A 56 -2.70 -3.23 7.87
CA THR A 56 -1.41 -2.57 7.57
C THR A 56 -0.62 -2.28 8.85
N VAL A 57 -1.18 -1.52 9.80
CA VAL A 57 -0.50 -1.23 11.06
C VAL A 57 -0.09 -2.49 11.82
N SER A 58 -0.91 -3.54 11.82
CA SER A 58 -0.59 -4.78 12.54
C SER A 58 0.58 -5.54 11.89
N LEU A 59 0.61 -5.62 10.56
CA LEU A 59 1.74 -6.20 9.82
C LEU A 59 3.04 -5.43 10.06
N LEU A 60 2.97 -4.09 10.05
CA LEU A 60 4.13 -3.24 10.31
C LEU A 60 4.62 -3.35 11.76
N ALA A 61 3.71 -3.38 12.73
CA ALA A 61 4.03 -3.57 14.14
C ALA A 61 4.69 -4.92 14.41
N ALA A 62 4.16 -5.99 13.80
CA ALA A 62 4.72 -7.32 13.89
C ALA A 62 6.11 -7.43 13.27
N ALA A 63 6.35 -6.73 12.16
CA ALA A 63 7.65 -6.71 11.47
C ALA A 63 8.69 -5.79 12.15
N ASN A 64 8.28 -4.87 13.03
CA ASN A 64 9.16 -3.90 13.70
C ASN A 64 8.91 -3.88 15.23
N PRO A 65 9.23 -4.96 15.96
CA PRO A 65 8.96 -5.05 17.39
C PRO A 65 9.76 -4.07 18.26
N HIS A 66 10.79 -3.41 17.72
CA HIS A 66 11.57 -2.38 18.40
C HIS A 66 10.92 -0.98 18.33
N ALA A 67 9.93 -0.79 17.47
CA ALA A 67 9.21 0.48 17.29
C ALA A 67 7.83 0.45 17.96
N ARG A 68 7.26 1.63 18.21
CA ARG A 68 5.94 1.80 18.81
C ARG A 68 4.95 2.28 17.76
N PHE A 69 3.84 1.56 17.64
CA PHE A 69 2.78 1.83 16.68
C PHE A 69 1.53 2.31 17.38
N TYR A 70 0.93 3.34 16.82
CA TYR A 70 -0.35 3.90 17.22
C TYR A 70 -1.24 3.89 15.99
N ALA A 71 -2.51 3.56 16.16
CA ALA A 71 -3.47 3.63 15.07
C ALA A 71 -4.80 4.14 15.63
N THR A 72 -5.45 5.03 14.90
CA THR A 72 -6.73 5.61 15.28
C THR A 72 -7.80 5.37 14.23
N ASP A 73 -9.00 5.03 14.67
CA ASP A 73 -10.20 4.92 13.83
C ASP A 73 -11.41 5.30 14.71
N PHE A 74 -12.41 5.97 14.12
CA PHE A 74 -13.59 6.38 14.86
C PHE A 74 -14.63 5.24 14.97
N ASN A 75 -14.49 4.16 14.18
CA ASN A 75 -15.43 3.06 14.17
C ASN A 75 -15.09 2.03 15.28
N PRO A 76 -15.95 1.84 16.29
CA PRO A 76 -15.68 0.91 17.39
C PRO A 76 -15.56 -0.55 16.93
N ALA A 77 -16.24 -0.95 15.84
CA ALA A 77 -16.15 -2.32 15.31
C ALA A 77 -14.77 -2.60 14.71
N HIS A 78 -14.21 -1.61 14.00
CA HIS A 78 -12.84 -1.64 13.48
C HIS A 78 -11.82 -1.80 14.61
N VAL A 79 -11.92 -0.96 15.64
CA VAL A 79 -11.02 -0.99 16.81
C VAL A 79 -11.12 -2.31 17.55
N ALA A 80 -12.34 -2.79 17.85
CA ALA A 80 -12.54 -4.07 18.52
C ALA A 80 -12.00 -5.25 17.71
N GLY A 81 -12.16 -5.24 16.38
CA GLY A 81 -11.63 -6.26 15.48
C GLY A 81 -10.10 -6.30 15.47
N ALA A 82 -9.47 -5.14 15.28
CA ALA A 82 -8.03 -5.00 15.28
C ALA A 82 -7.42 -5.33 16.65
N GLN A 83 -8.06 -4.95 17.76
CA GLN A 83 -7.58 -5.26 19.11
C GLN A 83 -7.57 -6.77 19.37
N ARG A 84 -8.64 -7.49 18.98
CA ARG A 84 -8.67 -8.96 19.10
C ARG A 84 -7.53 -9.62 18.31
N LEU A 85 -7.21 -9.10 17.13
CA LEU A 85 -6.12 -9.61 16.32
C LEU A 85 -4.76 -9.35 16.97
N ALA A 86 -4.53 -8.12 17.45
CA ALA A 86 -3.31 -7.72 18.13
C ALA A 86 -3.07 -8.52 19.43
N ASP A 87 -4.11 -8.70 20.24
CA ASP A 87 -4.05 -9.45 21.50
C ASP A 87 -3.69 -10.91 21.27
N ARG A 88 -4.32 -11.57 20.29
CA ARG A 88 -4.05 -12.97 19.94
C ARG A 88 -2.62 -13.19 19.45
N ALA A 89 -2.07 -12.20 18.76
CA ALA A 89 -0.69 -12.24 18.26
C ALA A 89 0.34 -11.74 19.27
N GLY A 90 -0.09 -11.16 20.40
CA GLY A 90 0.79 -10.58 21.41
C GLY A 90 1.53 -9.32 20.95
N LEU A 91 0.90 -8.47 20.14
CA LEU A 91 1.50 -7.22 19.64
C LEU A 91 1.52 -6.12 20.72
N ALA A 92 2.43 -6.26 21.69
CA ALA A 92 2.58 -5.31 22.80
C ALA A 92 3.06 -3.90 22.38
N ASN A 93 3.53 -3.74 21.14
CA ASN A 93 4.00 -2.48 20.59
C ASN A 93 2.95 -1.73 19.75
N LEU A 94 1.70 -2.22 19.70
CA LEU A 94 0.60 -1.60 18.96
C LEU A 94 -0.47 -1.09 19.94
N THR A 95 -0.77 0.22 19.86
CA THR A 95 -1.87 0.87 20.57
C THR A 95 -2.95 1.27 19.58
N LEU A 96 -4.17 0.74 19.76
CA LEU A 96 -5.34 1.07 18.94
C LEU A 96 -6.25 2.03 19.70
N LEU A 97 -6.64 3.12 19.05
CA LEU A 97 -7.39 4.23 19.62
C LEU A 97 -8.75 4.35 18.92
N GLU A 98 -9.82 4.32 19.70
CA GLU A 98 -11.16 4.71 19.23
C GLU A 98 -11.30 6.23 19.41
N ASN A 99 -10.80 6.99 18.45
CA ASN A 99 -10.84 8.45 18.49
C ASN A 99 -11.11 9.04 17.11
N SER A 100 -11.83 10.16 17.09
CA SER A 100 -12.00 10.97 15.87
C SER A 100 -10.77 11.85 15.63
N PHE A 101 -10.65 12.39 14.42
CA PHE A 101 -9.59 13.35 14.12
C PHE A 101 -9.74 14.66 14.91
N GLU A 102 -10.97 15.03 15.28
CA GLU A 102 -11.24 16.18 16.14
C GLU A 102 -10.62 16.00 17.53
N GLU A 103 -10.90 14.87 18.18
CA GLU A 103 -10.40 14.54 19.52
C GLU A 103 -8.87 14.51 19.55
N LEU A 104 -8.26 13.88 18.55
CA LEU A 104 -6.81 13.84 18.41
C LEU A 104 -6.23 15.23 18.18
N ALA A 105 -6.82 16.04 17.30
CA ALA A 105 -6.38 17.42 17.05
C ALA A 105 -6.48 18.29 18.31
N ALA A 106 -7.51 18.08 19.13
CA ALA A 106 -7.68 18.74 20.43
C ALA A 106 -6.66 18.25 21.49
N GLY A 107 -6.08 17.06 21.30
CA GLY A 107 -5.19 16.42 22.24
C GLY A 107 -5.93 15.75 23.40
N ALA A 108 -7.07 15.14 23.10
CA ALA A 108 -7.91 14.45 24.06
C ALA A 108 -7.27 13.15 24.59
N VAL A 109 -6.34 12.54 23.84
CA VAL A 109 -5.60 11.34 24.26
C VAL A 109 -4.41 11.74 25.12
N PRO A 110 -4.42 11.45 26.44
CA PRO A 110 -3.31 11.79 27.32
C PRO A 110 -2.03 11.05 26.91
N ASP A 111 -0.89 11.71 27.07
CA ASP A 111 0.44 11.13 26.86
C ASP A 111 0.72 10.55 25.45
N LEU A 112 -0.09 10.92 24.44
CA LEU A 112 0.17 10.55 23.05
C LEU A 112 1.51 11.15 22.59
N PRO A 113 2.48 10.35 22.12
CA PRO A 113 3.80 10.86 21.79
C PRO A 113 3.78 11.62 20.46
N GLN A 114 4.87 12.34 20.18
CA GLN A 114 5.14 12.77 18.82
C GLN A 114 5.65 11.61 17.96
N PHE A 115 5.39 11.67 16.66
CA PHE A 115 5.61 10.61 15.69
C PHE A 115 6.73 10.93 14.70
N ASP A 116 7.54 9.91 14.41
CA ASP A 116 8.52 9.93 13.32
C ASP A 116 7.82 9.68 11.98
N PHE A 117 6.73 8.92 11.99
CA PHE A 117 5.90 8.61 10.82
C PHE A 117 4.42 8.83 11.12
N VAL A 118 3.71 9.54 10.24
CA VAL A 118 2.25 9.57 10.23
C VAL A 118 1.75 9.18 8.85
N THR A 119 0.83 8.23 8.76
CA THR A 119 0.25 7.80 7.48
C THR A 119 -1.26 7.98 7.48
N LEU A 120 -1.81 8.38 6.34
CA LEU A 120 -3.24 8.42 6.08
C LEU A 120 -3.49 7.96 4.65
N HIS A 121 -4.07 6.77 4.52
CA HIS A 121 -4.33 6.14 3.23
C HIS A 121 -5.82 6.21 2.89
N GLY A 122 -6.17 6.89 1.78
CA GLY A 122 -7.54 6.90 1.27
C GLY A 122 -8.51 7.64 2.17
N ILE A 123 -8.09 8.76 2.77
CA ILE A 123 -8.90 9.56 3.71
C ILE A 123 -9.08 10.99 3.21
N TYR A 124 -7.99 11.63 2.81
CA TYR A 124 -7.92 13.10 2.69
C TYR A 124 -8.99 13.71 1.78
N THR A 125 -9.30 13.07 0.65
CA THR A 125 -10.28 13.55 -0.35
C THR A 125 -11.70 13.06 -0.10
N TRP A 126 -11.91 12.23 0.92
CA TRP A 126 -13.21 11.65 1.27
C TRP A 126 -13.88 12.35 2.45
N VAL A 127 -13.12 13.17 3.15
CA VAL A 127 -13.57 13.96 4.30
C VAL A 127 -13.80 15.42 3.90
N ASN A 128 -14.64 16.11 4.67
CA ASN A 128 -14.93 17.52 4.42
C ASN A 128 -13.75 18.43 4.85
N ALA A 129 -13.84 19.72 4.50
CA ALA A 129 -12.80 20.71 4.79
C ALA A 129 -12.52 20.88 6.30
N GLU A 130 -13.53 20.74 7.16
CA GLU A 130 -13.35 20.84 8.61
C GLU A 130 -12.47 19.70 9.14
N VAL A 131 -12.73 18.47 8.69
CA VAL A 131 -11.94 17.29 9.02
C VAL A 131 -10.52 17.39 8.44
N GLN A 132 -10.35 17.91 7.22
CA GLN A 132 -9.01 18.20 6.67
C GLN A 132 -8.21 19.17 7.56
N GLN A 133 -8.88 20.18 8.13
CA GLN A 133 -8.28 21.11 9.09
C GLN A 133 -7.96 20.44 10.43
N GLN A 134 -8.77 19.49 10.90
CA GLN A 134 -8.45 18.68 12.07
C GLN A 134 -7.19 17.83 11.84
N ILE A 135 -7.10 17.15 10.68
CA ILE A 135 -5.89 16.42 10.26
C ILE A 135 -4.67 17.34 10.26
N LEU A 136 -4.77 18.53 9.66
CA LEU A 136 -3.66 19.49 9.63
C LEU A 136 -3.21 19.91 11.04
N ARG A 137 -4.16 20.18 11.96
CA ARG A 137 -3.85 20.50 13.35
C ARG A 137 -3.17 19.34 14.07
N PHE A 138 -3.63 18.11 13.85
CA PHE A 138 -2.98 16.91 14.37
C PHE A 138 -1.54 16.80 13.87
N LEU A 139 -1.32 16.91 12.56
CA LEU A 139 0.02 16.82 11.96
C LEU A 139 0.96 17.88 12.54
N ASN A 140 0.50 19.14 12.66
CA ASN A 140 1.28 20.22 13.25
C ASN A 140 1.64 19.97 14.73
N ARG A 141 0.76 19.29 15.47
CA ARG A 141 0.96 18.99 16.90
C ARG A 141 1.90 17.80 17.13
N TYR A 142 1.69 16.71 16.39
CA TYR A 142 2.30 15.42 16.71
C TYR A 142 3.40 14.96 15.77
N VAL A 143 3.58 15.51 14.57
CA VAL A 143 4.72 15.11 13.72
C VAL A 143 6.00 15.73 14.28
N LYS A 144 7.03 14.91 14.58
CA LYS A 144 8.34 15.43 15.02
C LYS A 144 9.00 16.30 13.95
N PRO A 145 9.89 17.24 14.30
CA PRO A 145 10.84 17.78 13.33
C PRO A 145 11.62 16.64 12.68
N GLY A 146 11.71 16.63 11.34
CA GLY A 146 12.26 15.54 10.54
C GLY A 146 11.31 14.36 10.33
N GLY A 147 10.11 14.38 10.93
CA GLY A 147 9.11 13.32 10.76
C GLY A 147 8.52 13.30 9.36
N ILE A 148 8.16 12.10 8.90
CA ILE A 148 7.62 11.81 7.57
C ILE A 148 6.11 11.65 7.65
N VAL A 149 5.39 12.25 6.70
CA VAL A 149 3.94 12.11 6.53
C VAL A 149 3.64 11.50 5.16
N TYR A 150 2.89 10.40 5.15
CA TYR A 150 2.35 9.80 3.93
C TYR A 150 0.88 10.17 3.77
N VAL A 151 0.50 10.66 2.58
CA VAL A 151 -0.89 10.96 2.24
C VAL A 151 -1.23 10.36 0.90
N SER A 152 -2.27 9.52 0.83
CA SER A 152 -2.86 9.10 -0.44
C SER A 152 -4.23 9.75 -0.69
N TYR A 153 -4.46 10.17 -1.93
CA TYR A 153 -5.60 11.00 -2.29
C TYR A 153 -5.93 10.97 -3.78
N ASN A 154 -7.22 11.19 -4.09
CA ASN A 154 -7.68 11.39 -5.46
C ASN A 154 -7.21 12.74 -6.00
N SER A 155 -6.56 12.76 -7.16
CA SER A 155 -5.89 13.94 -7.70
C SER A 155 -6.55 14.52 -8.94
N MET A 156 -6.55 15.85 -9.01
CA MET A 156 -6.81 16.58 -10.25
C MET A 156 -5.49 16.80 -11.02
N PRO A 157 -5.53 16.85 -12.37
CA PRO A 157 -6.72 16.78 -13.22
C PRO A 157 -7.18 15.36 -13.59
N GLY A 158 -6.54 14.28 -13.11
CA GLY A 158 -6.87 12.91 -13.52
C GLY A 158 -8.33 12.50 -13.27
N TRP A 159 -8.99 13.06 -12.25
CA TRP A 159 -10.41 12.82 -11.99
C TRP A 159 -11.40 13.69 -12.77
N ALA A 160 -10.93 14.64 -13.60
CA ALA A 160 -11.80 15.63 -14.25
C ALA A 160 -12.90 15.00 -15.13
N SER A 161 -12.60 13.92 -15.85
CA SER A 161 -13.56 13.21 -16.69
C SER A 161 -14.54 12.35 -15.87
N MET A 162 -14.15 11.94 -14.67
CA MET A 162 -14.93 11.04 -13.81
C MET A 162 -15.83 11.77 -12.81
N ALA A 163 -15.46 12.98 -12.39
CA ALA A 163 -16.20 13.74 -11.37
C ALA A 163 -17.69 13.95 -11.72
N PRO A 164 -18.08 14.32 -12.97
CA PRO A 164 -19.50 14.45 -13.32
C PRO A 164 -20.25 13.12 -13.28
N LEU A 165 -19.58 12.00 -13.62
CA LEU A 165 -20.17 10.68 -13.55
C LEU A 165 -20.42 10.26 -12.09
N GLN A 166 -19.44 10.44 -11.20
CA GLN A 166 -19.64 10.17 -9.78
C GLN A 166 -20.82 10.98 -9.21
N ARG A 167 -20.93 12.27 -9.57
CA ARG A 167 -22.05 13.10 -9.10
C ARG A 167 -23.40 12.54 -9.56
N LEU A 168 -23.48 12.07 -10.81
CA LEU A 168 -24.69 11.43 -11.34
C LEU A 168 -25.06 10.16 -10.56
N LEU A 169 -24.07 9.30 -10.29
CA LEU A 169 -24.27 8.06 -9.52
C LEU A 169 -24.76 8.37 -8.11
N TYR A 170 -24.11 9.32 -7.43
CA TYR A 170 -24.44 9.74 -6.08
C TYR A 170 -25.87 10.28 -5.98
N GLU A 171 -26.23 11.26 -6.80
CA GLU A 171 -27.56 11.88 -6.77
C GLU A 171 -28.66 10.87 -7.10
N HIS A 172 -28.43 9.99 -8.09
CA HIS A 172 -29.39 8.94 -8.40
C HIS A 172 -29.58 7.98 -7.23
N ALA A 173 -28.50 7.59 -6.55
CA ALA A 173 -28.56 6.72 -5.39
C ALA A 173 -29.33 7.37 -4.22
N GLN A 174 -29.19 8.68 -3.99
CA GLN A 174 -29.91 9.42 -2.94
C GLN A 174 -31.43 9.52 -3.19
N LEU A 175 -31.89 9.40 -4.44
CA LEU A 175 -33.32 9.41 -4.76
C LEU A 175 -34.02 8.08 -4.42
N GLN A 176 -33.26 7.03 -4.09
CA GLN A 176 -33.79 5.69 -3.82
C GLN A 176 -33.97 5.45 -2.31
N VAL A 177 -35.09 4.85 -1.92
CA VAL A 177 -35.36 4.43 -0.53
C VAL A 177 -35.09 2.93 -0.39
N ARG A 178 -33.86 2.49 -0.70
CA ARG A 178 -33.39 1.11 -0.49
C ARG A 178 -32.06 1.11 0.27
N LYS A 179 -31.49 -0.08 0.49
CA LYS A 179 -30.15 -0.23 1.09
C LYS A 179 -29.07 0.37 0.19
N ALA A 180 -27.97 0.86 0.78
CA ALA A 180 -26.92 1.60 0.07
C ALA A 180 -26.28 0.81 -1.09
N ASP A 181 -26.05 -0.49 -0.91
CA ASP A 181 -25.56 -1.42 -1.93
C ASP A 181 -26.48 -1.51 -3.15
N GLN A 182 -27.81 -1.53 -2.92
CA GLN A 182 -28.80 -1.55 -3.99
C GLN A 182 -28.94 -0.18 -4.67
N ASN A 183 -28.83 0.90 -3.90
CA ASN A 183 -28.93 2.27 -4.42
C ASN A 183 -27.78 2.58 -5.38
N VAL A 184 -26.54 2.20 -5.01
CA VAL A 184 -25.38 2.42 -5.88
C VAL A 184 -25.46 1.60 -7.16
N GLN A 185 -25.89 0.33 -7.09
CA GLN A 185 -26.06 -0.50 -8.27
C GLN A 185 -27.11 0.10 -9.22
N SER A 186 -28.23 0.60 -8.67
CA SER A 186 -29.24 1.29 -9.47
C SER A 186 -28.72 2.56 -10.14
N GLY A 187 -27.86 3.32 -9.46
CA GLY A 187 -27.19 4.49 -10.05
C GLY A 187 -26.28 4.10 -11.22
N VAL A 188 -25.54 2.99 -11.07
CA VAL A 188 -24.68 2.45 -12.14
C VAL A 188 -25.49 2.02 -13.35
N ASP A 189 -26.55 1.25 -13.15
CA ASP A 189 -27.41 0.78 -14.25
C ASP A 189 -28.06 1.96 -14.99
N PHE A 190 -28.47 3.00 -14.25
CA PHE A 190 -28.97 4.25 -14.82
C PHE A 190 -27.91 4.97 -15.67
N ALA A 191 -26.68 5.12 -15.14
CA ALA A 191 -25.60 5.76 -15.88
C ALA A 191 -25.20 4.98 -17.14
N VAL A 192 -25.20 3.64 -17.08
CA VAL A 192 -24.96 2.77 -18.24
C VAL A 192 -26.06 2.97 -19.29
N SER A 193 -27.34 2.99 -18.90
CA SER A 193 -28.45 3.25 -19.81
C SER A 193 -28.36 4.65 -20.45
N LEU A 194 -27.99 5.67 -19.66
CA LEU A 194 -27.82 7.02 -20.17
C LEU A 194 -26.66 7.11 -21.18
N ALA A 195 -25.54 6.43 -20.91
CA ALA A 195 -24.37 6.40 -21.78
C ALA A 195 -24.64 5.77 -23.16
N GLN A 196 -25.58 4.83 -23.27
CA GLN A 196 -25.97 4.20 -24.55
C GLN A 196 -26.47 5.20 -25.60
N HIS A 197 -26.97 6.37 -25.17
CA HIS A 197 -27.43 7.42 -26.09
C HIS A 197 -26.28 8.13 -26.81
N LYS A 198 -25.03 8.00 -26.33
CA LYS A 198 -23.82 8.59 -26.94
C LYS A 198 -24.00 10.06 -27.31
N ARG A 199 -24.53 10.86 -26.38
CA ARG A 199 -24.73 12.32 -26.51
C ARG A 199 -23.95 13.09 -25.45
N GLY A 200 -23.71 14.38 -25.71
CA GLY A 200 -23.21 15.34 -24.73
C GLY A 200 -21.96 14.87 -23.99
N PHE A 201 -22.02 14.84 -22.67
CA PHE A 201 -20.92 14.42 -21.79
C PHE A 201 -20.33 13.06 -22.19
N PHE A 202 -21.16 12.04 -22.42
CA PHE A 202 -20.68 10.69 -22.79
C PHE A 202 -20.07 10.63 -24.19
N ALA A 203 -20.58 11.43 -25.14
CA ALA A 203 -19.98 11.52 -26.48
C ALA A 203 -18.59 12.15 -26.46
N ASN A 204 -18.39 13.16 -25.60
CA ASN A 204 -17.13 13.89 -25.48
C ASN A 204 -16.12 13.20 -24.54
N ASN A 205 -16.51 12.11 -23.87
CA ASN A 205 -15.66 11.36 -22.95
C ASN A 205 -15.74 9.84 -23.24
N PRO A 206 -15.33 9.38 -24.43
CA PRO A 206 -15.47 7.97 -24.84
C PRO A 206 -14.71 7.00 -23.93
N ALA A 207 -13.64 7.45 -23.26
CA ALA A 207 -12.91 6.65 -22.27
C ALA A 207 -13.77 6.20 -21.08
N LEU A 208 -14.90 6.87 -20.82
CA LEU A 208 -15.83 6.49 -19.75
C LEU A 208 -16.56 5.18 -20.03
N GLU A 209 -16.68 4.75 -21.29
CA GLU A 209 -17.39 3.51 -21.63
C GLU A 209 -16.71 2.28 -21.00
N ALA A 210 -15.39 2.17 -21.13
CA ALA A 210 -14.61 1.11 -20.49
C ALA A 210 -14.71 1.17 -18.96
N ARG A 211 -14.72 2.39 -18.40
CA ARG A 211 -14.82 2.60 -16.94
C ARG A 211 -16.21 2.22 -16.42
N LEU A 212 -17.28 2.59 -17.11
CA LEU A 212 -18.65 2.19 -16.77
C LEU A 212 -18.83 0.67 -16.79
N GLN A 213 -18.25 -0.01 -17.78
CA GLN A 213 -18.24 -1.46 -17.83
C GLN A 213 -17.48 -2.09 -16.65
N ALA A 214 -16.37 -1.47 -16.22
CA ALA A 214 -15.63 -1.92 -15.04
C ALA A 214 -16.43 -1.68 -13.75
N VAL A 215 -17.04 -0.51 -13.60
CA VAL A 215 -17.91 -0.14 -12.47
C VAL A 215 -19.10 -1.08 -12.37
N GLN A 216 -19.73 -1.44 -13.49
CA GLN A 216 -20.86 -2.40 -13.51
C GLN A 216 -20.48 -3.81 -13.03
N LYS A 217 -19.20 -4.19 -13.12
CA LYS A 217 -18.70 -5.49 -12.66
C LYS A 217 -18.10 -5.46 -11.25
N ALA A 218 -17.93 -4.27 -10.67
CA ALA A 218 -17.33 -4.13 -9.35
C ALA A 218 -18.29 -4.57 -8.24
N SER A 219 -17.76 -4.89 -7.06
CA SER A 219 -18.60 -5.26 -5.92
C SER A 219 -19.40 -4.04 -5.42
N PRO A 220 -20.66 -4.20 -5.00
CA PRO A 220 -21.45 -3.09 -4.45
C PRO A 220 -20.77 -2.40 -3.27
N ASN A 221 -20.09 -3.14 -2.40
CA ASN A 221 -19.34 -2.57 -1.27
C ASN A 221 -18.23 -1.63 -1.75
N TYR A 222 -17.43 -2.04 -2.74
CA TYR A 222 -16.42 -1.17 -3.34
C TYR A 222 -17.05 0.10 -3.93
N LEU A 223 -18.19 -0.04 -4.63
CA LEU A 223 -18.87 1.10 -5.24
C LEU A 223 -19.39 2.10 -4.22
N VAL A 224 -19.87 1.65 -3.06
CA VAL A 224 -20.29 2.53 -1.97
C VAL A 224 -19.10 3.36 -1.47
N HIS A 225 -17.97 2.71 -1.16
CA HIS A 225 -16.78 3.41 -0.68
C HIS A 225 -16.09 4.30 -1.72
N GLU A 226 -16.24 4.00 -3.01
CA GLU A 226 -15.60 4.77 -4.07
C GLU A 226 -16.48 5.94 -4.56
N TYR A 227 -17.81 5.81 -4.55
CA TYR A 227 -18.67 6.78 -5.23
C TYR A 227 -19.73 7.43 -4.33
N MET A 228 -20.03 6.87 -3.15
CA MET A 228 -21.18 7.32 -2.35
C MET A 228 -20.84 8.34 -1.25
N HIS A 229 -19.64 8.92 -1.27
CA HIS A 229 -19.24 9.95 -0.29
C HIS A 229 -19.76 11.35 -0.66
N PRO A 230 -20.54 12.02 0.21
CA PRO A 230 -21.16 13.32 -0.08
C PRO A 230 -20.18 14.47 -0.29
N HIS A 231 -19.01 14.39 0.35
CA HIS A 231 -18.00 15.44 0.36
C HIS A 231 -16.74 15.05 -0.43
N TRP A 232 -16.84 14.08 -1.32
CA TRP A 232 -15.72 13.66 -2.14
C TRP A 232 -15.23 14.81 -3.03
N GLN A 233 -13.97 15.20 -2.86
CA GLN A 233 -13.35 16.30 -3.58
C GLN A 233 -11.90 15.96 -3.93
N PRO A 234 -11.63 15.48 -5.15
CA PRO A 234 -10.27 15.36 -5.65
C PRO A 234 -9.55 16.71 -5.63
N VAL A 235 -8.26 16.72 -5.28
CA VAL A 235 -7.46 17.94 -5.10
C VAL A 235 -6.27 18.00 -6.04
N TYR A 236 -5.80 19.19 -6.39
CA TYR A 236 -4.50 19.34 -7.05
C TYR A 236 -3.38 19.15 -6.03
N HIS A 237 -2.26 18.55 -6.45
CA HIS A 237 -1.08 18.42 -5.59
C HIS A 237 -0.65 19.77 -5.01
N MET A 238 -0.63 20.85 -5.82
CA MET A 238 -0.22 22.17 -5.35
C MET A 238 -1.06 22.72 -4.20
N ASP A 239 -2.36 22.43 -4.18
CA ASP A 239 -3.27 22.91 -3.14
C ASP A 239 -3.04 22.13 -1.84
N LEU A 240 -2.92 20.80 -1.93
CA LEU A 240 -2.55 19.97 -0.79
C LEU A 240 -1.19 20.37 -0.21
N ALA A 241 -0.17 20.55 -1.05
CA ALA A 241 1.17 20.91 -0.62
C ALA A 241 1.19 22.27 0.11
N ARG A 242 0.42 23.26 -0.37
CA ARG A 242 0.28 24.56 0.30
C ARG A 242 -0.43 24.44 1.64
N GLN A 243 -1.48 23.63 1.72
CA GLN A 243 -2.19 23.41 2.98
C GLN A 243 -1.31 22.70 4.01
N LEU A 244 -0.57 21.66 3.61
CA LEU A 244 0.34 20.95 4.51
C LEU A 244 1.55 21.80 4.92
N ALA A 245 1.96 22.78 4.11
CA ALA A 245 3.02 23.73 4.48
C ALA A 245 2.70 24.53 5.76
N GLU A 246 1.42 24.73 6.10
CA GLU A 246 1.01 25.34 7.37
C GLU A 246 1.44 24.53 8.59
N ALA A 247 1.58 23.20 8.45
CA ALA A 247 2.17 22.31 9.45
C ALA A 247 3.70 22.17 9.34
N LYS A 248 4.34 22.99 8.50
CA LYS A 248 5.77 22.96 8.16
C LYS A 248 6.19 21.69 7.42
N LEU A 249 5.26 21.08 6.69
CA LEU A 249 5.51 19.90 5.86
C LEU A 249 5.92 20.34 4.45
N GLU A 250 7.00 19.76 3.96
CA GLU A 250 7.53 19.98 2.61
C GLU A 250 7.43 18.68 1.81
N TYR A 251 7.06 18.77 0.54
CA TYR A 251 6.97 17.60 -0.32
C TYR A 251 8.34 16.94 -0.51
N ALA A 252 8.38 15.64 -0.30
CA ALA A 252 9.60 14.83 -0.32
C ALA A 252 9.67 13.80 -1.44
N GLY A 253 8.57 13.55 -2.16
CA GLY A 253 8.51 12.62 -3.28
C GLY A 253 7.26 11.75 -3.26
N ARG A 254 7.21 10.77 -4.17
CA ARG A 254 6.14 9.78 -4.25
C ARG A 254 6.54 8.48 -3.58
N ALA A 255 5.59 7.82 -2.93
CA ALA A 255 5.75 6.45 -2.43
C ALA A 255 5.70 5.41 -3.56
N GLU A 256 5.11 5.76 -4.71
CA GLU A 256 5.30 5.04 -5.98
C GLU A 256 6.69 5.38 -6.52
N LEU A 257 7.66 4.55 -6.16
CA LEU A 257 9.07 4.89 -6.21
C LEU A 257 9.53 5.23 -7.64
N ALA A 258 9.03 4.49 -8.64
CA ALA A 258 9.35 4.72 -10.04
C ALA A 258 8.92 6.13 -10.51
N LEU A 259 7.81 6.66 -9.98
CA LEU A 259 7.24 7.94 -10.42
C LEU A 259 8.03 9.16 -9.94
N ASN A 260 9.04 8.97 -9.09
CA ASN A 260 10.04 10.00 -8.79
C ASN A 260 10.96 10.27 -9.99
N TYR A 261 11.11 9.30 -10.90
CA TYR A 261 11.90 9.38 -12.14
C TYR A 261 11.01 9.68 -13.36
N TYR A 262 10.26 10.78 -13.31
CA TYR A 262 9.28 11.16 -14.36
C TYR A 262 9.86 11.24 -15.79
N ARG A 263 11.17 11.44 -15.95
CA ARG A 263 11.85 11.38 -17.25
C ARG A 263 11.72 10.02 -17.95
N LEU A 264 11.48 8.95 -17.19
CA LEU A 264 11.24 7.61 -17.75
C LEU A 264 9.89 7.50 -18.48
N PHE A 265 8.96 8.41 -18.20
CA PHE A 265 7.58 8.35 -18.69
C PHE A 265 7.22 9.50 -19.63
N LEU A 266 7.99 10.59 -19.62
CA LEU A 266 7.70 11.81 -20.37
C LEU A 266 8.77 12.09 -21.43
N PRO A 267 8.39 12.68 -22.58
CA PRO A 267 9.36 13.10 -23.59
C PRO A 267 10.25 14.24 -23.07
N ASP A 268 11.47 14.35 -23.59
CA ASP A 268 12.45 15.36 -23.17
C ASP A 268 11.91 16.79 -23.21
N THR A 269 11.10 17.12 -24.23
CA THR A 269 10.47 18.45 -24.35
C THR A 269 9.52 18.79 -23.20
N ALA A 270 8.78 17.81 -22.68
CA ALA A 270 7.93 18.01 -21.51
C ALA A 270 8.77 18.11 -20.24
N VAL A 271 9.82 17.30 -20.13
CA VAL A 271 10.76 17.32 -19.01
C VAL A 271 11.46 18.68 -18.89
N GLU A 272 11.95 19.25 -19.99
CA GLU A 272 12.59 20.58 -20.01
C GLU A 272 11.64 21.68 -19.50
N GLN A 273 10.37 21.63 -19.90
CA GLN A 273 9.35 22.58 -19.42
C GLN A 273 9.09 22.42 -17.91
N ILE A 274 9.01 21.18 -17.42
CA ILE A 274 8.81 20.89 -16.00
C ILE A 274 10.02 21.35 -15.17
N ASP A 275 11.25 21.09 -15.64
CA ASP A 275 12.49 21.46 -14.95
C ASP A 275 12.67 22.97 -14.83
N ALA A 276 12.17 23.74 -15.82
CA ALA A 276 12.22 25.20 -15.82
C ALA A 276 11.32 25.84 -14.76
N VAL A 277 10.36 25.10 -14.19
CA VAL A 277 9.46 25.62 -13.14
C VAL A 277 10.16 25.66 -11.79
N ALA A 278 10.27 26.86 -11.20
CA ALA A 278 10.91 27.06 -9.90
C ALA A 278 10.06 26.57 -8.71
N ASP A 279 8.73 26.77 -8.76
CA ASP A 279 7.81 26.36 -7.70
C ASP A 279 7.62 24.84 -7.72
N SER A 280 8.04 24.15 -6.65
CA SER A 280 8.03 22.69 -6.59
C SER A 280 6.61 22.11 -6.61
N ALA A 281 5.64 22.79 -6.00
CA ALA A 281 4.27 22.33 -5.91
C ALA A 281 3.57 22.43 -7.29
N PHE A 282 3.83 23.52 -8.02
CA PHE A 282 3.37 23.67 -9.39
C PHE A 282 4.07 22.69 -10.34
N ARG A 283 5.37 22.46 -10.16
CA ARG A 283 6.13 21.47 -10.95
C ARG A 283 5.51 20.07 -10.87
N GLU A 284 5.18 19.60 -9.67
CA GLU A 284 4.51 18.31 -9.48
C GLU A 284 3.10 18.30 -10.07
N THR A 285 2.38 19.41 -9.97
CA THR A 285 1.05 19.55 -10.58
C THR A 285 1.13 19.43 -12.10
N LEU A 286 2.15 20.03 -12.75
CA LEU A 286 2.36 19.87 -14.20
C LEU A 286 2.63 18.41 -14.59
N LYS A 287 3.35 17.64 -13.76
CA LYS A 287 3.51 16.19 -13.99
C LYS A 287 2.16 15.48 -13.99
N ASP A 288 1.24 15.86 -13.11
CA ASP A 288 -0.11 15.28 -13.08
C ASP A 288 -0.92 15.61 -14.34
N TYR A 289 -0.74 16.81 -14.91
CA TYR A 289 -1.32 17.17 -16.21
C TYR A 289 -0.76 16.31 -17.34
N MET A 290 0.55 16.10 -17.38
CA MET A 290 1.21 15.33 -18.45
C MET A 290 0.90 13.83 -18.38
N SER A 291 0.77 13.28 -17.16
CA SER A 291 0.58 11.84 -16.93
C SER A 291 -0.88 11.44 -16.65
N HIS A 292 -1.83 12.38 -16.69
CA HIS A 292 -3.24 12.17 -16.34
C HIS A 292 -3.42 11.44 -15.00
N THR A 293 -2.69 11.88 -13.96
CA THR A 293 -2.62 11.16 -12.68
C THR A 293 -3.92 11.29 -11.89
N PRO A 294 -4.67 10.19 -11.64
CA PRO A 294 -5.94 10.23 -10.90
C PRO A 294 -5.77 9.95 -9.40
N PHE A 295 -4.66 9.34 -9.00
CA PHE A 295 -4.41 9.03 -7.60
C PHE A 295 -2.95 9.28 -7.27
N ARG A 296 -2.70 9.89 -6.12
CA ARG A 296 -1.36 10.17 -5.62
C ARG A 296 -1.14 9.52 -4.28
N LYS A 297 0.13 9.17 -4.05
CA LYS A 297 0.68 8.63 -2.80
C LYS A 297 1.93 9.45 -2.49
N ASP A 298 1.73 10.58 -1.83
CA ASP A 298 2.78 11.58 -1.61
C ASP A 298 3.40 11.43 -0.22
N VAL A 299 4.70 11.72 -0.17
CA VAL A 299 5.50 11.74 1.05
C VAL A 299 5.89 13.19 1.33
N PHE A 300 5.71 13.63 2.56
CA PHE A 300 6.08 14.95 3.06
C PHE A 300 6.99 14.82 4.27
N VAL A 301 7.85 15.80 4.52
CA VAL A 301 8.75 15.84 5.68
C VAL A 301 8.61 17.16 6.42
N ARG A 302 8.54 17.10 7.75
CA ARG A 302 8.47 18.31 8.58
C ARG A 302 9.84 18.94 8.74
N GLY A 303 10.09 20.08 8.10
CA GLY A 303 11.40 20.75 8.10
C GLY A 303 12.47 19.88 7.41
N ALA A 304 12.27 19.65 6.12
CA ALA A 304 13.09 18.73 5.34
C ALA A 304 14.56 19.19 5.29
N ARG A 305 15.49 18.26 5.55
CA ARG A 305 16.93 18.51 5.41
C ARG A 305 17.47 17.79 4.18
N ARG A 306 18.43 18.41 3.50
CA ARG A 306 19.11 17.79 2.36
C ARG A 306 20.26 16.89 2.82
N ILE A 307 20.41 15.75 2.15
CA ILE A 307 21.54 14.85 2.39
C ILE A 307 22.84 15.53 1.94
N GLY A 308 23.82 15.62 2.84
CA GLY A 308 25.16 16.04 2.48
C GLY A 308 25.88 14.99 1.61
N LYS A 309 26.71 15.42 0.65
CA LYS A 309 27.40 14.51 -0.29
C LYS A 309 28.15 13.36 0.41
N HIS A 310 28.79 13.64 1.55
CA HIS A 310 29.52 12.64 2.33
C HIS A 310 28.63 11.64 3.09
N ALA A 311 27.39 12.03 3.41
CA ALA A 311 26.44 11.19 4.14
C ALA A 311 25.73 10.18 3.24
N LEU A 312 25.65 10.43 1.92
CA LEU A 312 24.96 9.54 0.99
C LEU A 312 25.54 8.12 1.01
N GLY A 313 26.87 7.97 0.99
CA GLY A 313 27.50 6.65 1.05
C GLY A 313 27.18 5.88 2.34
N ALA A 314 27.10 6.59 3.47
CA ALA A 314 26.70 5.99 4.75
C ALA A 314 25.24 5.52 4.72
N TRP A 315 24.34 6.28 4.08
CA TRP A 315 22.95 5.88 3.88
C TRP A 315 22.81 4.69 2.94
N LEU A 316 23.54 4.64 1.82
CA LEU A 316 23.53 3.49 0.91
C LEU A 316 23.99 2.20 1.59
N ASN A 317 24.93 2.30 2.54
CA ASN A 317 25.33 1.15 3.34
C ASN A 317 24.24 0.71 4.34
N ARG A 318 23.34 1.60 4.75
CA ARG A 318 22.22 1.27 5.65
C ARG A 318 21.04 0.65 4.92
N PHE A 319 20.88 0.89 3.63
CA PHE A 319 19.83 0.29 2.82
C PHE A 319 20.30 -1.01 2.14
N ALA A 320 19.38 -1.95 2.01
CA ALA A 320 19.53 -3.17 1.25
C ALA A 320 18.29 -3.44 0.40
N ILE A 321 18.43 -4.38 -0.53
CA ILE A 321 17.38 -4.87 -1.40
C ILE A 321 17.31 -6.40 -1.32
N ALA A 322 16.10 -6.95 -1.23
CA ALA A 322 15.84 -8.39 -1.15
C ALA A 322 14.84 -8.82 -2.23
N PRO A 323 15.05 -9.96 -2.90
CA PRO A 323 14.17 -10.43 -3.97
C PRO A 323 12.78 -10.86 -3.44
N LEU A 324 11.72 -10.34 -4.09
CA LEU A 324 10.33 -10.83 -3.97
C LEU A 324 9.96 -11.79 -5.09
N THR A 325 10.61 -11.68 -6.23
CA THR A 325 10.49 -12.65 -7.31
C THR A 325 11.77 -13.49 -7.33
N PRO A 326 11.71 -14.81 -7.57
CA PRO A 326 12.93 -15.57 -7.82
C PRO A 326 13.77 -14.88 -8.90
N PRO A 327 15.08 -14.64 -8.70
CA PRO A 327 15.89 -13.84 -9.63
C PRO A 327 15.84 -14.32 -11.09
N GLU A 328 15.69 -15.62 -11.34
CA GLU A 328 15.52 -16.21 -12.66
C GLU A 328 14.16 -15.89 -13.33
N LYS A 329 13.19 -15.37 -12.58
CA LYS A 329 11.88 -14.91 -13.05
C LYS A 329 11.74 -13.38 -13.04
N MET A 330 12.76 -12.65 -12.61
CA MET A 330 12.76 -11.19 -12.69
C MET A 330 12.84 -10.74 -14.15
N THR A 331 12.26 -9.58 -14.44
CA THR A 331 12.19 -9.01 -15.79
C THR A 331 12.69 -7.58 -15.83
N THR A 332 13.21 -7.19 -16.99
CA THR A 332 13.60 -5.81 -17.31
C THR A 332 12.43 -4.98 -17.88
N GLU A 333 11.25 -5.59 -18.01
CA GLU A 333 10.00 -4.93 -18.38
C GLU A 333 9.27 -4.50 -17.10
N PHE A 334 9.34 -3.21 -16.77
CA PHE A 334 8.71 -2.63 -15.60
C PHE A 334 7.33 -2.09 -15.96
N LYS A 335 6.27 -2.69 -15.40
CA LYS A 335 4.89 -2.21 -15.55
C LYS A 335 4.53 -1.36 -14.33
N THR A 336 4.54 -0.04 -14.52
CA THR A 336 4.24 0.94 -13.47
C THR A 336 2.85 1.54 -13.66
N ALA A 337 2.38 2.33 -12.69
CA ALA A 337 1.11 3.04 -12.79
C ALA A 337 1.05 4.05 -13.96
N GLN A 338 2.18 4.61 -14.39
CA GLN A 338 2.24 5.56 -15.52
C GLN A 338 2.60 4.91 -16.87
N GLY A 339 2.86 3.60 -16.89
CA GLY A 339 3.15 2.87 -18.11
C GLY A 339 4.34 1.93 -18.00
N LYS A 340 4.77 1.45 -19.16
CA LYS A 340 5.84 0.45 -19.29
C LYS A 340 7.19 1.15 -19.50
N VAL A 341 8.18 0.76 -18.70
CA VAL A 341 9.60 1.16 -18.84
C VAL A 341 10.41 -0.10 -19.09
N ASN A 342 11.38 -0.05 -20.01
CA ASN A 342 12.30 -1.16 -20.27
C ASN A 342 13.69 -0.80 -19.74
N GLY A 343 14.20 -1.60 -18.82
CA GLY A 343 15.57 -1.51 -18.33
C GLY A 343 16.59 -2.02 -19.35
N ARG A 344 17.83 -1.55 -19.24
CA ARG A 344 18.96 -2.09 -20.02
C ARG A 344 19.29 -3.49 -19.54
N GLN A 345 19.20 -4.47 -20.44
CA GLN A 345 19.32 -5.89 -20.09
C GLN A 345 20.62 -6.20 -19.33
N GLU A 346 21.74 -5.61 -19.75
CA GLU A 346 23.06 -5.89 -19.17
C GLU A 346 23.18 -5.36 -17.73
N VAL A 347 22.57 -4.20 -17.46
CA VAL A 347 22.57 -3.56 -16.12
C VAL A 347 21.76 -4.40 -15.15
N TYR A 348 20.54 -4.78 -15.53
CA TYR A 348 19.65 -5.53 -14.65
C TYR A 348 20.05 -6.99 -14.49
N GLN A 349 20.65 -7.62 -15.50
CA GLN A 349 21.17 -8.97 -15.35
C GLN A 349 22.25 -9.06 -14.27
N ALA A 350 23.19 -8.10 -14.24
CA ALA A 350 24.21 -8.04 -13.18
C ALA A 350 23.59 -7.89 -11.78
N LEU A 351 22.48 -7.14 -11.67
CA LEU A 351 21.72 -6.99 -10.44
C LEU A 351 20.99 -8.29 -10.06
N PHE A 352 20.36 -8.99 -11.01
CA PHE A 352 19.68 -10.26 -10.78
C PHE A 352 20.66 -11.34 -10.32
N ASP A 353 21.82 -11.43 -10.97
CA ASP A 353 22.88 -12.38 -10.61
C ASP A 353 23.40 -12.12 -9.18
N ALA A 354 23.53 -10.84 -8.78
CA ALA A 354 23.88 -10.49 -7.41
C ALA A 354 22.79 -10.93 -6.42
N LEU A 355 21.51 -10.70 -6.74
CA LEU A 355 20.38 -11.04 -5.87
C LEU A 355 20.08 -12.54 -5.79
N ALA A 356 20.54 -13.35 -6.76
CA ALA A 356 20.51 -14.81 -6.69
C ALA A 356 21.26 -15.37 -5.47
N THR A 357 22.20 -14.59 -4.91
CA THR A 357 22.96 -14.97 -3.71
C THR A 357 22.36 -14.45 -2.41
N GLY A 358 21.18 -13.82 -2.46
CA GLY A 358 20.48 -13.25 -1.31
C GLY A 358 20.48 -11.72 -1.28
N PRO A 359 19.96 -11.11 -0.19
CA PRO A 359 19.87 -9.66 -0.05
C PRO A 359 21.21 -8.96 -0.16
N LYS A 360 21.24 -7.76 -0.76
CA LYS A 360 22.45 -6.95 -0.96
C LYS A 360 22.25 -5.53 -0.44
N ARG A 361 23.25 -4.98 0.24
CA ARG A 361 23.28 -3.55 0.54
C ARG A 361 23.41 -2.76 -0.75
N LEU A 362 22.79 -1.59 -0.82
CA LEU A 362 22.89 -0.74 -2.01
C LEU A 362 24.34 -0.33 -2.28
N SER A 363 25.15 -0.13 -1.23
CA SER A 363 26.58 0.15 -1.36
C SER A 363 27.37 -0.98 -2.04
N GLU A 364 26.96 -2.25 -1.89
CA GLU A 364 27.62 -3.38 -2.55
C GLU A 364 27.32 -3.40 -4.05
N LEU A 365 26.15 -2.88 -4.44
CA LEU A 365 25.69 -2.87 -5.83
C LEU A 365 26.34 -1.76 -6.66
N VAL A 366 26.86 -0.70 -6.02
CA VAL A 366 27.56 0.41 -6.72
C VAL A 366 28.78 -0.08 -7.51
N GLY A 367 29.41 -1.17 -7.07
CA GLY A 367 30.58 -1.75 -7.74
C GLY A 367 30.25 -2.74 -8.86
N LEU A 368 28.96 -3.01 -9.13
CA LEU A 368 28.58 -3.96 -10.19
C LEU A 368 28.87 -3.42 -11.59
N PRO A 369 29.15 -4.30 -12.57
CA PRO A 369 29.31 -3.89 -13.96
C PRO A 369 28.13 -3.06 -14.46
N HIS A 370 28.40 -2.07 -15.30
CA HIS A 370 27.42 -1.19 -15.95
C HIS A 370 26.69 -0.19 -15.03
N PHE A 371 26.94 -0.19 -13.72
CA PHE A 371 26.51 0.89 -12.84
C PHE A 371 27.54 2.02 -12.82
N GLU A 372 27.14 3.19 -13.32
CA GLU A 372 28.02 4.36 -13.46
C GLU A 372 28.03 5.24 -12.20
N SER A 373 27.04 5.08 -11.32
CA SER A 373 26.90 5.88 -10.11
C SER A 373 26.00 5.22 -9.06
N ALA A 374 26.08 5.73 -7.82
CA ALA A 374 25.12 5.40 -6.77
C ALA A 374 23.66 5.74 -7.14
N ALA A 375 23.45 6.82 -7.90
CA ALA A 375 22.11 7.21 -8.33
C ALA A 375 21.47 6.15 -9.24
N ALA A 376 22.26 5.56 -10.15
CA ALA A 376 21.80 4.49 -11.03
C ALA A 376 21.38 3.22 -10.25
N VAL A 377 22.10 2.88 -9.18
CA VAL A 377 21.73 1.77 -8.28
C VAL A 377 20.40 2.05 -7.57
N VAL A 378 20.25 3.28 -7.05
CA VAL A 378 19.02 3.70 -6.35
C VAL A 378 17.82 3.71 -7.30
N GLU A 379 17.99 4.17 -8.53
CA GLU A 379 16.96 4.11 -9.58
C GLU A 379 16.57 2.67 -9.94
N ALA A 380 17.55 1.79 -10.15
CA ALA A 380 17.29 0.37 -10.44
C ALA A 380 16.56 -0.32 -9.28
N ALA A 381 16.96 -0.05 -8.03
CA ALA A 381 16.30 -0.56 -6.84
C ALA A 381 14.85 -0.04 -6.72
N ALA A 382 14.62 1.24 -7.04
CA ALA A 382 13.29 1.84 -7.05
C ALA A 382 12.35 1.17 -8.05
N LEU A 383 12.83 0.89 -9.27
CA LEU A 383 12.04 0.21 -10.30
C LEU A 383 11.69 -1.23 -9.92
N LEU A 384 12.63 -1.98 -9.32
CA LEU A 384 12.34 -3.33 -8.82
C LEU A 384 11.35 -3.33 -7.65
N ALA A 385 11.45 -2.34 -6.76
CA ALA A 385 10.54 -2.20 -5.63
C ALA A 385 9.13 -1.77 -6.05
N ASP A 386 9.01 -0.79 -6.94
CA ASP A 386 7.71 -0.33 -7.48
C ASP A 386 6.97 -1.45 -8.20
N THR A 387 7.69 -2.29 -8.95
CA THR A 387 7.13 -3.43 -9.69
C THR A 387 7.02 -4.73 -8.89
N GLN A 388 7.21 -4.66 -7.57
CA GLN A 388 7.08 -5.81 -6.66
C GLN A 388 8.00 -7.00 -7.00
N GLN A 389 9.12 -6.75 -7.68
CA GLN A 389 10.14 -7.76 -7.96
C GLN A 389 11.13 -7.90 -6.80
N ALA A 390 11.32 -6.83 -6.02
CA ALA A 390 12.16 -6.81 -4.83
C ALA A 390 11.60 -5.85 -3.77
N MET A 391 12.15 -5.88 -2.55
CA MET A 391 11.87 -4.88 -1.51
C MET A 391 13.15 -4.18 -1.12
N VAL A 392 13.09 -2.85 -1.01
CA VAL A 392 14.12 -2.04 -0.35
C VAL A 392 13.81 -1.95 1.15
N PHE A 393 14.85 -2.01 1.98
CA PHE A 393 14.72 -1.97 3.43
C PHE A 393 15.99 -1.45 4.11
N GLN A 394 15.91 -0.99 5.36
CA GLN A 394 17.10 -0.70 6.15
C GLN A 394 17.61 -1.96 6.87
N VAL A 395 18.93 -2.14 6.87
CA VAL A 395 19.56 -3.31 7.48
C VAL A 395 19.48 -3.21 9.00
N ARG A 396 18.94 -4.27 9.61
CA ARG A 396 18.79 -4.44 11.07
C ARG A 396 19.78 -5.49 11.58
N ALA A 397 20.38 -5.27 12.75
CA ALA A 397 21.39 -6.17 13.30
C ALA A 397 20.82 -7.51 13.82
N ASN A 398 19.60 -7.49 14.37
CA ASN A 398 18.92 -8.67 14.87
C ASN A 398 17.40 -8.54 14.61
N PRO A 399 16.91 -8.97 13.44
CA PRO A 399 15.49 -8.94 13.16
C PRO A 399 14.77 -9.91 14.11
N ALA A 400 13.98 -9.40 15.05
CA ALA A 400 13.26 -10.23 16.00
C ALA A 400 12.12 -10.98 15.29
N THR A 401 12.40 -12.23 14.91
CA THR A 401 11.53 -13.07 14.08
C THR A 401 10.29 -13.56 14.82
N GLN A 402 10.36 -13.73 16.14
CA GLN A 402 9.31 -14.38 16.92
C GLN A 402 7.96 -13.64 16.85
N THR A 403 7.96 -12.31 16.95
CA THR A 403 6.74 -11.49 16.88
C THR A 403 6.09 -11.59 15.50
N ALA A 404 6.88 -11.45 14.43
CA ALA A 404 6.38 -11.59 13.06
C ALA A 404 5.83 -12.99 12.79
N GLN A 405 6.55 -14.04 13.20
CA GLN A 405 6.10 -15.43 13.06
C GLN A 405 4.82 -15.71 13.87
N ALA A 406 4.69 -15.15 15.08
CA ALA A 406 3.48 -15.28 15.88
C ALA A 406 2.28 -14.62 15.20
N PHE A 407 2.45 -13.40 14.69
CA PHE A 407 1.40 -12.71 13.95
C PHE A 407 1.01 -13.44 12.66
N ASN A 408 2.00 -13.91 11.88
CA ASN A 408 1.77 -14.69 10.66
C ASN A 408 0.97 -15.98 10.93
N ARG A 409 1.23 -16.66 12.06
CA ARG A 409 0.43 -17.83 12.49
C ARG A 409 -1.02 -17.48 12.75
N ILE A 410 -1.29 -16.34 13.39
CA ILE A 410 -2.66 -15.90 13.64
C ILE A 410 -3.37 -15.57 12.32
N LEU A 411 -2.73 -14.85 11.39
CA LEU A 411 -3.32 -14.58 10.08
C LEU A 411 -3.62 -15.86 9.29
N ALA A 412 -2.71 -16.84 9.33
CA ALA A 412 -2.89 -18.12 8.66
C ALA A 412 -4.04 -18.95 9.26
N GLN A 413 -4.26 -18.85 10.58
CA GLN A 413 -5.43 -19.44 11.24
C GLN A 413 -6.74 -18.74 10.84
N GLU A 414 -6.74 -17.41 10.72
CA GLU A 414 -7.91 -16.65 10.25
C GLU A 414 -8.28 -17.03 8.81
N ALA A 415 -7.28 -17.22 7.94
CA ALA A 415 -7.45 -17.60 6.54
C ALA A 415 -8.16 -18.96 6.34
N ARG A 416 -8.26 -19.79 7.40
CA ARG A 416 -9.06 -21.03 7.38
C ARG A 416 -10.55 -20.71 7.26
N TYR A 417 -10.99 -19.63 7.91
CA TYR A 417 -12.40 -19.29 8.09
C TYR A 417 -12.85 -18.13 7.20
N SER A 418 -11.98 -17.14 6.96
CA SER A 418 -12.34 -15.91 6.23
C SER A 418 -11.27 -15.46 5.24
N ASP A 419 -11.70 -14.74 4.22
CA ASP A 419 -10.83 -14.13 3.19
C ASP A 419 -10.58 -12.65 3.48
N GLU A 420 -11.10 -12.18 4.60
CA GLU A 420 -11.18 -10.76 4.92
C GLU A 420 -9.85 -10.14 5.35
N LEU A 421 -8.94 -10.93 5.93
CA LEU A 421 -7.63 -10.47 6.41
C LEU A 421 -6.48 -11.01 5.55
N LEU A 422 -6.70 -11.07 4.24
CA LEU A 422 -5.66 -11.42 3.28
C LEU A 422 -4.88 -10.17 2.89
N GLY A 423 -3.55 -10.21 3.07
CA GLY A 423 -2.70 -9.07 2.73
C GLY A 423 -1.22 -9.41 2.65
N GLY A 424 -0.75 -10.35 3.47
CA GLY A 424 0.61 -10.83 3.39
C GLY A 424 1.18 -11.34 4.71
N PHE A 425 2.46 -11.67 4.69
CA PHE A 425 3.22 -12.13 5.83
C PHE A 425 4.15 -11.03 6.32
N ALA A 426 4.09 -10.71 7.61
CA ALA A 426 5.07 -9.83 8.26
C ALA A 426 6.48 -10.40 8.07
N SER A 427 7.37 -9.55 7.57
CA SER A 427 8.76 -9.85 7.23
C SER A 427 9.69 -9.05 8.12
N PRO A 428 10.26 -9.67 9.18
CA PRO A 428 11.16 -9.01 10.10
C PRO A 428 12.48 -8.58 9.42
N LEU A 429 12.84 -9.19 8.29
CA LEU A 429 13.97 -8.74 7.46
C LEU A 429 13.74 -7.31 6.94
N THR A 430 12.56 -7.08 6.36
CA THR A 430 12.26 -5.83 5.62
C THR A 430 11.51 -4.80 6.44
N GLY A 431 11.07 -5.14 7.67
CA GLY A 431 10.22 -4.27 8.48
C GLY A 431 8.88 -3.97 7.83
N SER A 432 8.41 -4.86 6.95
CA SER A 432 7.23 -4.68 6.10
C SER A 432 6.56 -6.05 5.89
N ALA A 433 5.67 -6.21 4.92
CA ALA A 433 5.04 -7.51 4.63
C ALA A 433 5.21 -7.97 3.18
N LEU A 434 5.31 -9.29 3.01
CA LEU A 434 5.37 -9.97 1.72
C LEU A 434 3.94 -10.32 1.28
N PRO A 435 3.54 -10.04 0.03
CA PRO A 435 2.21 -10.40 -0.44
C PRO A 435 2.01 -11.92 -0.37
N GLY A 436 0.80 -12.33 0.05
CA GLY A 436 0.41 -13.73 0.17
C GLY A 436 -1.11 -13.85 0.12
N GLY A 437 -1.60 -14.75 -0.73
CA GLY A 437 -3.01 -15.07 -0.83
C GLY A 437 -3.42 -16.15 0.17
N MET A 438 -4.69 -16.53 0.11
CA MET A 438 -5.24 -17.60 0.96
C MET A 438 -4.46 -18.91 0.83
N PHE A 439 -4.09 -19.29 -0.39
CA PHE A 439 -3.46 -20.57 -0.61
C PHE A 439 -2.06 -20.62 0.02
N GLU A 440 -1.29 -19.53 -0.09
CA GLU A 440 -0.04 -19.35 0.64
C GLU A 440 -0.24 -19.41 2.16
N MET A 441 -1.28 -18.74 2.67
CA MET A 441 -1.60 -18.75 4.11
C MET A 441 -1.90 -20.16 4.63
N LEU A 442 -2.64 -20.97 3.87
CA LEU A 442 -2.95 -22.35 4.26
C LEU A 442 -1.73 -23.28 4.19
N VAL A 443 -0.80 -23.05 3.26
CA VAL A 443 0.49 -23.78 3.24
C VAL A 443 1.34 -23.39 4.44
N PHE A 444 1.44 -22.09 4.72
CA PHE A 444 2.14 -21.58 5.90
C PHE A 444 1.53 -22.12 7.20
N ASP A 445 0.20 -22.18 7.28
CA ASP A 445 -0.54 -22.76 8.41
C ASP A 445 -0.06 -24.19 8.71
N GLY A 446 0.04 -25.04 7.68
CA GLY A 446 0.56 -26.41 7.81
C GLY A 446 2.02 -26.45 8.28
N LEU A 447 2.89 -25.65 7.65
CA LEU A 447 4.30 -25.54 8.06
C LEU A 447 4.43 -25.11 9.52
N SER A 448 3.62 -24.15 9.98
CA SER A 448 3.63 -23.65 11.35
C SER A 448 3.14 -24.67 12.39
N GLN A 449 2.43 -25.70 11.96
CA GLN A 449 2.01 -26.86 12.77
C GLN A 449 3.01 -28.03 12.70
N GLY A 450 4.14 -27.85 12.01
CA GLY A 450 5.16 -28.89 11.87
C GLY A 450 4.85 -29.92 10.78
N VAL A 451 3.91 -29.65 9.87
CA VAL A 451 3.74 -30.48 8.67
C VAL A 451 5.02 -30.38 7.83
N PRO A 452 5.66 -31.50 7.47
CA PRO A 452 6.86 -31.50 6.64
C PRO A 452 6.66 -30.73 5.33
N PRO A 453 7.69 -30.01 4.83
CA PRO A 453 7.63 -29.23 3.59
C PRO A 453 7.64 -30.12 2.33
N GLU A 454 6.72 -31.08 2.29
CA GLU A 454 6.55 -32.06 1.22
C GLU A 454 5.17 -31.86 0.58
N GLY A 455 5.13 -31.82 -0.76
CA GLY A 455 3.91 -31.48 -1.49
C GLY A 455 2.71 -32.38 -1.17
N GLU A 456 2.95 -33.67 -0.90
CA GLU A 456 1.89 -34.60 -0.51
C GLU A 456 1.33 -34.30 0.89
N GLN A 457 2.21 -34.07 1.87
CA GLN A 457 1.80 -33.86 3.26
C GLN A 457 1.10 -32.51 3.45
N LEU A 458 1.67 -31.44 2.89
CA LEU A 458 1.05 -30.12 2.89
C LEU A 458 -0.22 -30.09 2.05
N GLY A 459 -0.24 -30.80 0.92
CA GLY A 459 -1.44 -30.93 0.10
C GLY A 459 -2.60 -31.57 0.86
N ARG A 460 -2.33 -32.63 1.65
CA ARG A 460 -3.33 -33.24 2.54
C ARG A 460 -3.80 -32.28 3.62
N HIS A 461 -2.89 -31.50 4.23
CA HIS A 461 -3.23 -30.49 5.22
C HIS A 461 -4.18 -29.42 4.64
N VAL A 462 -3.79 -28.79 3.53
CA VAL A 462 -4.58 -27.74 2.88
C VAL A 462 -5.94 -28.28 2.43
N ALA A 463 -5.99 -29.46 1.81
CA ALA A 463 -7.25 -30.09 1.39
C ALA A 463 -8.18 -30.38 2.58
N LYS A 464 -7.61 -30.85 3.71
CA LYS A 464 -8.37 -31.07 4.95
C LYS A 464 -8.98 -29.76 5.45
N VAL A 465 -8.20 -28.69 5.54
CA VAL A 465 -8.67 -27.38 6.02
C VAL A 465 -9.77 -26.83 5.12
N LEU A 466 -9.60 -26.88 3.80
CA LEU A 466 -10.62 -26.41 2.85
C LEU A 466 -11.94 -27.18 3.06
N ARG A 467 -11.88 -28.51 3.15
CA ARG A 467 -13.05 -29.36 3.34
C ARG A 467 -13.76 -29.11 4.68
N GLU A 468 -13.01 -29.01 5.77
CA GLU A 468 -13.58 -28.78 7.12
C GLU A 468 -14.27 -27.42 7.24
N ASN A 469 -13.87 -26.44 6.43
CA ASN A 469 -14.46 -25.11 6.40
C ASN A 469 -15.48 -24.91 5.27
N GLY A 470 -15.91 -25.99 4.60
CA GLY A 470 -16.91 -25.92 3.53
C GLY A 470 -16.45 -25.17 2.28
N ARG A 471 -15.14 -24.98 2.09
CA ARG A 471 -14.55 -24.27 0.95
C ARG A 471 -14.39 -25.25 -0.21
N VAL A 472 -14.94 -24.88 -1.37
CA VAL A 472 -14.92 -25.72 -2.58
C VAL A 472 -13.96 -25.12 -3.60
N LEU A 473 -12.99 -25.93 -4.05
CA LEU A 473 -12.09 -25.55 -5.13
C LEU A 473 -12.86 -25.37 -6.43
N ARG A 474 -12.45 -24.40 -7.24
CA ARG A 474 -13.00 -24.18 -8.58
C ARG A 474 -11.90 -24.31 -9.61
N GLN A 475 -12.19 -25.02 -10.69
CA GLN A 475 -11.36 -25.08 -11.89
C GLN A 475 -12.19 -24.47 -13.03
N GLU A 476 -11.68 -23.41 -13.67
CA GLU A 476 -12.40 -22.70 -14.74
C GLU A 476 -13.81 -22.24 -14.33
N GLY A 477 -13.97 -21.85 -13.06
CA GLY A 477 -15.24 -21.42 -12.47
C GLY A 477 -16.17 -22.56 -12.02
N VAL A 478 -15.87 -23.81 -12.38
CA VAL A 478 -16.69 -24.98 -12.02
C VAL A 478 -16.24 -25.57 -10.67
N PRO A 479 -17.17 -25.80 -9.71
CA PRO A 479 -16.85 -26.49 -8.46
C PRO A 479 -16.29 -27.89 -8.69
N VAL A 480 -15.19 -28.21 -8.04
CA VAL A 480 -14.57 -29.55 -8.07
C VAL A 480 -15.16 -30.38 -6.94
N THR A 481 -16.03 -31.32 -7.29
CA THR A 481 -16.75 -32.18 -6.33
C THR A 481 -16.07 -33.54 -6.10
N ASP A 482 -15.20 -33.96 -7.01
CA ASP A 482 -14.40 -35.18 -6.89
C ASP A 482 -13.25 -34.97 -5.87
N PRO A 483 -13.22 -35.72 -4.77
CA PRO A 483 -12.18 -35.59 -3.73
C PRO A 483 -10.75 -35.88 -4.22
N ASP A 484 -10.56 -36.84 -5.13
CA ASP A 484 -9.24 -37.22 -5.64
C ASP A 484 -8.72 -36.12 -6.58
N LYS A 485 -9.59 -35.60 -7.44
CA LYS A 485 -9.28 -34.45 -8.30
C LYS A 485 -9.00 -33.19 -7.46
N ALA A 486 -9.77 -32.95 -6.41
CA ALA A 486 -9.54 -31.84 -5.49
C ALA A 486 -8.17 -31.96 -4.81
N ALA A 487 -7.81 -33.15 -4.32
CA ALA A 487 -6.51 -33.40 -3.70
C ALA A 487 -5.33 -33.25 -4.69
N GLU A 488 -5.51 -33.66 -5.95
CA GLU A 488 -4.54 -33.42 -7.02
C GLU A 488 -4.33 -31.92 -7.28
N LEU A 489 -5.42 -31.15 -7.42
CA LEU A 489 -5.36 -29.71 -7.62
C LEU A 489 -4.69 -28.98 -6.45
N VAL A 490 -4.97 -29.39 -5.21
CA VAL A 490 -4.27 -28.83 -4.05
C VAL A 490 -2.79 -29.14 -4.12
N ARG A 491 -2.39 -30.39 -4.38
CA ARG A 491 -0.96 -30.76 -4.48
C ARG A 491 -0.25 -29.99 -5.60
N ALA A 492 -0.90 -29.83 -6.75
CA ALA A 492 -0.38 -29.05 -7.87
C ALA A 492 -0.22 -27.56 -7.52
N GLY A 493 -1.11 -27.01 -6.70
CA GLY A 493 -0.98 -25.64 -6.18
C GLY A 493 0.11 -25.47 -5.11
N VAL A 494 0.41 -26.51 -4.32
CA VAL A 494 1.41 -26.46 -3.24
C VAL A 494 2.83 -26.47 -3.79
N ALA A 495 3.10 -27.23 -4.86
CA ALA A 495 4.45 -27.38 -5.39
C ALA A 495 5.13 -26.04 -5.77
N PRO A 496 4.48 -25.12 -6.53
CA PRO A 496 5.05 -23.81 -6.82
C PRO A 496 5.37 -22.97 -5.58
N ILE A 497 4.60 -23.12 -4.50
CA ILE A 497 4.84 -22.41 -3.23
C ILE A 497 6.09 -22.98 -2.55
N LEU A 498 6.25 -24.30 -2.53
CA LEU A 498 7.45 -24.93 -1.97
C LEU A 498 8.71 -24.57 -2.76
N ASP A 499 8.63 -24.55 -4.08
CA ASP A 499 9.79 -24.28 -4.93
C ASP A 499 10.18 -22.78 -4.92
N ALA A 500 9.20 -21.89 -4.98
CA ALA A 500 9.45 -20.45 -5.17
C ALA A 500 9.26 -19.61 -3.90
N HIS A 501 8.28 -19.91 -3.04
CA HIS A 501 7.93 -19.06 -1.91
C HIS A 501 8.66 -19.47 -0.63
N LEU A 502 8.77 -20.77 -0.34
CA LEU A 502 9.39 -21.25 0.90
C LEU A 502 10.86 -20.80 1.07
N PRO A 503 11.75 -20.85 0.06
CA PRO A 503 13.10 -20.32 0.19
C PRO A 503 13.10 -18.82 0.53
N ARG A 504 12.18 -18.06 -0.08
CA ARG A 504 12.01 -16.63 0.23
C ARG A 504 11.48 -16.41 1.64
N TRP A 505 10.49 -17.18 2.08
CA TRP A 505 9.97 -17.08 3.45
C TRP A 505 11.06 -17.30 4.49
N ARG A 506 12.00 -18.24 4.25
CA ARG A 506 13.18 -18.44 5.10
C ARG A 506 14.08 -17.22 5.11
N THR A 507 14.43 -16.68 3.94
CA THR A 507 15.25 -15.45 3.82
C THR A 507 14.62 -14.27 4.56
N HIS A 508 13.30 -14.13 4.47
CA HIS A 508 12.55 -13.06 5.11
C HIS A 508 12.24 -13.29 6.59
N GLY A 509 12.56 -14.46 7.15
CA GLY A 509 12.25 -14.82 8.54
C GLY A 509 10.77 -15.06 8.83
N ILE A 510 9.99 -15.38 7.79
CA ILE A 510 8.56 -15.69 7.88
C ILE A 510 8.33 -17.08 8.49
N VAL A 511 9.13 -18.07 8.09
CA VAL A 511 9.12 -19.45 8.60
C VAL A 511 10.36 -19.76 9.43
#